data_AF-A0A0B2P2T2-F1
#
_entry.id   AF-A0A0B2P2T2-F1
#
_cell.length_a   1.000
_cell.length_b   1.000
_cell.length_c   1.000
_cell.angle_alpha   90.00
_cell.angle_beta   90.00
_cell.angle_gamma   90.00
#
_symmetry.space_group_name_H-M   'P 1'
#
loop_
_entity.id
_entity.type
_entity.pdbx_description
1 polymer ?
#
loop_
_entity_poly.entity_id
_entity_poly.type
_entity_poly.pdbx_seq_one_letter_code
_entity_poly.pdbx_strand_id
1 'polypeptide(L)'
;MNSAAVAIKSIDLDLSHPNILWVVMPFMAEGSLQSIISHSHPNGLTEPCIAVVLRDTLNALSYLHGQGHLHRVKLADFGVSASIY
;
A
#
# COMPACT_ATOMS: atom_id res chain seq x y z
N MET A 1 14.99 -18.55 -13.26
CA MET A 1 15.52 -17.41 -12.47
C MET A 1 14.34 -16.47 -12.25
N ASN A 2 13.80 -16.45 -11.04
CA ASN A 2 12.56 -15.75 -10.74
C ASN A 2 12.97 -14.31 -10.43
N SER A 3 12.92 -13.42 -11.41
CA SER A 3 13.21 -12.01 -11.17
C SER A 3 12.04 -11.43 -10.37
N ALA A 4 12.18 -11.30 -9.06
CA ALA A 4 11.20 -10.62 -8.22
C ALA A 4 11.28 -9.13 -8.53
N ALA A 5 10.20 -8.55 -9.07
CA ALA A 5 10.13 -7.12 -9.30
C ALA A 5 10.08 -6.37 -7.95
N VAL A 6 10.89 -5.31 -7.83
CA VAL A 6 11.03 -4.50 -6.61
C VAL A 6 10.79 -3.04 -6.97
N ALA A 7 10.10 -2.30 -6.11
CA ALA A 7 9.93 -0.85 -6.21
C ALA A 7 10.88 -0.13 -5.25
N ILE A 8 11.39 1.04 -5.68
CA ILE A 8 12.21 1.92 -4.83
C ILE A 8 11.45 3.25 -4.69
N LYS A 9 11.23 3.69 -3.45
CA LYS A 9 10.58 4.97 -3.13
C LYS A 9 11.59 5.89 -2.44
N SER A 10 11.79 7.09 -2.99
CA SER A 10 12.52 8.17 -2.31
C SER A 10 11.60 8.88 -1.31
N ILE A 11 12.12 9.12 -0.10
CA ILE A 11 11.45 9.87 0.96
C ILE A 11 12.36 11.04 1.32
N ASP A 12 11.91 12.26 1.06
CA ASP A 12 12.55 13.48 1.55
C ASP A 12 12.27 13.62 3.04
N LEU A 13 13.32 13.54 3.86
CA LEU A 13 13.22 13.60 5.32
C LEU A 13 13.22 15.04 5.86
N ASP A 14 13.70 16.01 5.08
CA ASP A 14 13.81 17.40 5.50
C ASP A 14 13.68 18.35 4.29
N LEU A 15 12.91 19.43 4.45
CA LEU A 15 12.76 20.49 3.45
C LEU A 15 13.93 21.50 3.48
N SER A 16 14.72 21.50 4.56
CA SER A 16 15.81 22.47 4.76
C SER A 16 17.18 21.97 4.26
N HIS A 17 17.43 20.66 4.32
CA HIS A 17 18.63 20.02 3.77
C HIS A 17 18.26 18.73 3.02
N PRO A 18 18.77 18.50 1.81
CA PRO A 18 18.37 17.36 0.98
C PRO A 18 18.93 16.05 1.55
N ASN A 19 18.18 15.45 2.48
CA ASN A 19 18.42 14.12 3.00
C ASN A 19 17.36 13.17 2.43
N ILE A 20 17.71 12.49 1.34
CA ILE A 20 16.83 11.54 0.65
C ILE A 20 17.08 10.14 1.21
N LEU A 21 16.04 9.54 1.78
CA LEU A 21 16.04 8.13 2.15
C LEU A 21 15.43 7.30 1.01
N TRP A 22 16.14 6.26 0.59
CA TRP A 22 15.66 5.31 -0.40
C TRP A 22 15.12 4.06 0.30
N VAL A 23 13.85 3.75 0.09
CA VAL A 23 13.18 2.56 0.63
C VAL A 23 12.96 1.57 -0.48
N VAL A 24 13.47 0.34 -0.30
CA VAL A 24 13.27 -0.79 -1.20
C VAL A 24 12.07 -1.61 -0.71
N MET A 25 11.07 -1.82 -1.56
CA MET A 25 9.82 -2.51 -1.20
C MET A 25 9.35 -3.43 -2.33
N PRO A 26 8.50 -4.44 -2.06
CA PRO A 26 7.91 -5.28 -3.11
C PRO A 26 7.17 -4.43 -4.16
N PHE A 27 7.28 -4.79 -5.43
CA PHE A 27 6.54 -4.11 -6.50
C PHE A 27 5.06 -4.50 -6.47
N MET A 28 4.19 -3.49 -6.41
CA MET A 28 2.73 -3.63 -6.37
C MET A 28 2.17 -3.27 -7.76
N ALA A 29 1.98 -4.29 -8.60
CA ALA A 29 1.74 -4.11 -10.04
C ALA A 29 0.47 -3.31 -10.38
N GLU A 30 -0.58 -3.43 -9.57
CA GLU A 30 -1.85 -2.73 -9.76
C GLU A 30 -1.83 -1.31 -9.17
N GLY A 31 -0.70 -0.89 -8.60
CA GLY A 31 -0.55 0.43 -7.99
C GLY A 31 -1.30 0.54 -6.67
N SER A 32 -1.80 1.74 -6.35
CA SER A 32 -2.53 1.97 -5.10
C SER A 32 -4.00 1.61 -5.23
N LEU A 33 -4.63 1.22 -4.13
CA LEU A 33 -6.07 0.98 -4.12
C LEU A 33 -6.87 2.22 -4.53
N GLN A 34 -6.38 3.43 -4.20
CA GLN A 34 -6.97 4.68 -4.68
C GLN A 34 -6.94 4.77 -6.22
N SER A 35 -5.80 4.44 -6.84
CA SER A 35 -5.64 4.45 -8.30
C SER A 35 -6.58 3.44 -8.96
N ILE A 36 -6.72 2.25 -8.38
CA ILE A 36 -7.62 1.22 -8.92
C ILE A 36 -9.07 1.67 -8.83
N ILE A 37 -9.50 2.22 -7.70
CA ILE A 37 -10.86 2.73 -7.53
C ILE A 37 -11.13 3.84 -8.56
N SER A 38 -10.21 4.79 -8.73
CA SER A 38 -10.43 5.93 -9.62
C SER A 38 -10.45 5.57 -11.10
N HIS A 39 -9.67 4.57 -11.53
CA HIS A 39 -9.55 4.21 -12.96
C HIS A 39 -10.49 3.07 -13.37
N SER A 40 -10.63 2.04 -12.52
CA SER A 40 -11.31 0.79 -12.88
C SER A 40 -12.69 0.65 -12.25
N HIS A 41 -12.95 1.36 -11.14
CA HIS A 41 -14.21 1.28 -10.40
C HIS A 41 -14.80 2.67 -10.07
N PRO A 42 -15.12 3.50 -11.10
CA PRO A 42 -15.61 4.86 -10.87
C PRO A 42 -16.95 4.91 -10.10
N ASN A 43 -17.72 3.82 -10.13
CA ASN A 43 -18.98 3.67 -9.39
C ASN A 43 -18.80 3.01 -8.01
N GLY A 44 -17.56 2.80 -7.57
CA GLY A 44 -17.23 2.11 -6.31
C GLY A 44 -16.91 0.63 -6.47
N LEU A 45 -16.31 0.07 -5.41
CA LEU A 45 -15.98 -1.36 -5.32
C LEU A 45 -17.20 -2.19 -4.93
N THR A 46 -17.18 -3.47 -5.31
CA THR A 46 -18.19 -4.44 -4.85
C THR A 46 -17.99 -4.76 -3.36
N GLU A 47 -19.06 -5.15 -2.67
CA GLU A 47 -19.01 -5.51 -1.24
C GLU A 47 -17.95 -6.60 -0.93
N PRO A 48 -17.79 -7.67 -1.73
CA PRO A 48 -16.74 -8.66 -1.49
C PRO A 48 -15.32 -8.06 -1.58
N CYS A 49 -15.07 -7.16 -2.54
CA CYS A 49 -13.77 -6.49 -2.66
C CYS A 49 -13.50 -5.58 -1.45
N ILE A 50 -14.50 -4.84 -0.98
CA ILE A 50 -14.40 -4.00 0.21
C ILE A 50 -14.09 -4.87 1.44
N ALA A 51 -14.77 -6.01 1.60
CA ALA A 51 -14.55 -6.92 2.71
C ALA A 51 -13.10 -7.45 2.75
N VAL A 52 -12.54 -7.81 1.59
CA VAL A 52 -11.14 -8.26 1.47
C VAL A 52 -10.17 -7.15 1.87
N VAL A 53 -10.35 -5.93 1.32
CA VAL A 53 -9.52 -4.77 1.65
C VAL A 53 -9.55 -4.46 3.15
N LEU A 54 -10.74 -4.45 3.75
CA LEU A 54 -10.91 -4.15 5.17
C LEU A 54 -10.28 -5.22 6.05
N ARG A 55 -10.46 -6.51 5.73
CA ARG A 55 -9.84 -7.61 6.47
C ARG A 55 -8.32 -7.46 6.51
N ASP A 56 -7.70 -7.25 5.35
CA ASP A 56 -6.24 -7.18 5.25
C ASP A 56 -5.70 -5.91 5.92
N THR A 57 -6.43 -4.79 5.83
CA THR A 57 -6.16 -3.54 6.55
C THR A 57 -6.19 -3.73 8.07
N LEU A 58 -7.23 -4.37 8.59
CA LEU A 58 -7.40 -4.61 10.02
C LEU A 58 -6.34 -5.56 10.57
N ASN A 59 -5.94 -6.58 9.80
CA ASN A 59 -4.84 -7.47 10.16
C ASN A 59 -3.51 -6.71 10.27
N ALA A 60 -3.21 -5.84 9.29
CA ALA A 60 -2.01 -5.01 9.33
C ALA A 60 -2.03 -4.02 10.52
N LEU A 61 -3.18 -3.39 10.80
CA LEU A 61 -3.35 -2.51 11.96
C LEU A 61 -3.19 -3.27 13.28
N SER A 62 -3.78 -4.46 13.41
CA SER A 62 -3.63 -5.30 14.60
C SER A 62 -2.16 -5.64 14.85
N TYR A 63 -1.42 -6.00 13.81
CA TYR A 63 0.02 -6.23 13.89
C TYR A 63 0.78 -4.98 14.38
N LEU A 64 0.52 -3.82 13.78
CA LEU A 64 1.19 -2.56 14.16
C LEU A 64 0.87 -2.12 15.59
N HIS A 65 -0.39 -2.24 16.00
CA HIS A 65 -0.81 -1.95 17.37
C HIS A 65 -0.15 -2.89 18.38
N GLY A 66 0.03 -4.17 18.03
CA GLY A 66 0.80 -5.12 18.84
C GLY A 66 2.27 -4.74 19.03
N GLN A 67 2.83 -3.93 18.13
CA GLN A 67 4.19 -3.37 18.23
C GLN A 67 4.22 -1.99 18.92
N GLY A 68 3.08 -1.48 19.39
CA GLY A 68 2.98 -0.15 20.01
C GLY A 68 3.01 1.02 19.02
N HIS A 69 2.89 0.76 17.71
CA HIS A 69 2.90 1.79 16.68
C HIS A 69 1.46 2.19 16.31
N LEU A 70 1.13 3.48 16.44
CA LEU A 70 -0.14 4.04 15.97
C LEU A 70 0.03 4.57 14.55
N HIS A 71 -0.61 3.92 13.57
CA HIS A 71 -0.51 4.27 12.16
C HIS A 71 -1.83 4.86 11.61
N ARG A 72 -1.79 6.06 11.02
CA ARG A 72 -2.95 6.72 10.40
C ARG A 72 -3.03 6.33 8.93
N VAL A 73 -3.83 5.32 8.65
CA VAL A 73 -3.98 4.69 7.32
C VAL A 73 -4.78 5.58 6.34
N LYS A 74 -4.31 5.71 5.09
CA LYS A 74 -5.08 6.22 3.94
C LYS A 74 -5.06 5.23 2.77
N LEU A 75 -6.05 5.31 1.87
CA LEU A 75 -6.16 4.44 0.69
C LEU A 75 -4.97 4.56 -0.29
N ALA A 76 -4.31 5.71 -0.32
CA ALA A 76 -3.08 5.92 -1.08
C ALA A 76 -1.90 5.07 -0.57
N ASP A 77 -1.95 4.64 0.69
CA ASP A 77 -0.85 3.92 1.35
C ASP A 77 -0.93 2.40 1.07
N PHE A 78 -2.05 1.91 0.53
CA PHE A 78 -2.23 0.51 0.16
C PHE A 78 -1.80 0.25 -1.28
N GLY A 79 -0.63 -0.37 -1.44
CA GLY A 79 -0.27 -1.01 -2.69
C GLY A 79 -1.04 -2.31 -2.88
N VAL A 80 -1.58 -2.52 -4.07
CA VAL A 80 -2.29 -3.73 -4.46
C VAL A 80 -1.38 -4.53 -5.39
N SER A 81 -1.11 -5.77 -5.00
CA SER A 81 -0.48 -6.75 -5.88
C SER A 81 -1.53 -7.77 -6.29
N ALA A 82 -1.60 -8.10 -7.57
CA ALA A 82 -2.41 -9.19 -8.06
C ALA A 82 -1.82 -10.52 -7.58
N SER A 83 -2.11 -10.89 -6.32
CA SER A 83 -1.95 -12.26 -5.86
C SER A 83 -3.32 -12.92 -5.93
N ILE A 84 -3.70 -13.26 -7.16
CA ILE A 84 -4.83 -14.15 -7.42
C ILE A 84 -4.30 -15.55 -7.11
N TYR A 85 -4.80 -16.17 -6.04
CA TYR A 85 -4.63 -17.61 -5.81
C TYR A 85 -5.41 -18.40 -6.86
#